data_AF-A0A917DQQ7-F1
#
_entry.id   AF-A0A917DQQ7-F1
#
_cell.length_a   1.000
_cell.length_b   1.000
_cell.length_c   1.000
_cell.angle_alpha   90.00
_cell.angle_beta   90.00
_cell.angle_gamma   90.00
#
_symmetry.space_group_name_H-M   'P 1'
#
loop_
_entity.id
_entity.type
_entity.pdbx_description
1 polymer ?
#
loop_
_entity_poly.entity_id
_entity_poly.type
_entity_poly.pdbx_seq_one_letter_code
_entity_poly.pdbx_strand_id
1 'polypeptide(L)'
;MSKPKLNALEKLVILQESGHIGRNAAVRKYGFNKSTITKWQRLYHLYGYEGLVIRIHNRSYSEELKYQAVKDYLGGGLSQYQFIEKYKNR
;
A
#
# COMPACT_ATOMS: atom_id res chain seq x y z
N MET A 1 21.25 -5.34 -9.10
CA MET A 1 20.61 -6.67 -8.94
C MET A 1 19.10 -6.47 -8.80
N SER A 2 18.32 -6.69 -9.86
CA SER A 2 16.86 -6.57 -9.80
C SER A 2 16.30 -7.74 -9.00
N LYS A 3 15.57 -7.46 -7.92
CA LYS A 3 14.92 -8.49 -7.11
C LYS A 3 13.82 -9.16 -7.93
N PRO A 4 13.62 -10.48 -7.81
CA PRO A 4 12.55 -11.18 -8.50
C PRO A 4 11.18 -10.61 -8.13
N LYS A 5 10.23 -10.61 -9.08
CA LYS A 5 8.85 -10.18 -8.86
C LYS A 5 8.15 -11.19 -7.93
N LEU A 6 8.14 -10.90 -6.63
CA LEU A 6 7.45 -11.71 -5.62
C LEU A 6 5.93 -11.70 -5.80
N ASN A 7 5.32 -12.87 -5.87
CA ASN A 7 3.88 -13.05 -5.87
C ASN A 7 3.25 -12.74 -4.49
N ALA A 8 1.92 -12.71 -4.42
CA ALA A 8 1.21 -12.38 -3.17
C ALA A 8 1.46 -13.40 -2.05
N LEU A 9 1.58 -14.69 -2.42
CA LEU A 9 1.82 -15.78 -1.48
C LEU A 9 3.21 -15.67 -0.83
N GLU A 10 4.24 -15.43 -1.63
CA GLU A 10 5.61 -15.28 -1.12
C GLU A 10 5.73 -14.06 -0.21
N LYS A 11 5.05 -12.95 -0.54
CA LYS A 11 4.97 -11.78 0.35
C LYS A 11 4.26 -12.11 1.66
N LEU A 12 3.20 -12.92 1.62
CA LEU A 12 2.48 -13.34 2.83
C LEU A 12 3.37 -14.17 3.75
N VAL A 13 4.12 -15.13 3.18
CA VAL A 13 5.08 -15.95 3.94
C VAL A 13 6.15 -15.07 4.59
N ILE A 14 6.72 -14.12 3.85
CA ILE A 14 7.71 -13.17 4.38
C ILE A 14 7.10 -12.33 5.50
N LEU A 15 5.84 -11.88 5.37
CA LEU A 15 5.16 -11.11 6.40
C LEU A 15 4.94 -11.92 7.68
N GLN A 16 4.46 -13.15 7.56
CA GLN A 16 4.26 -14.05 8.70
C GLN A 16 5.59 -14.29 9.42
N GLU A 17 6.62 -14.71 8.68
CA GLU A 17 7.94 -14.90 9.25
C GLU A 17 8.48 -13.63 9.90
N SER A 18 8.32 -12.46 9.28
CA SER A 18 8.75 -11.19 9.87
C SER A 18 8.08 -10.87 11.19
N GLY A 19 6.87 -11.39 11.43
CA GLY A 19 6.18 -11.34 12.71
C GLY A 19 6.81 -12.25 13.76
N HIS A 20 7.36 -13.40 13.36
CA HIS A 20 8.00 -14.36 14.25
C HIS A 20 9.47 -14.02 14.56
N ILE A 21 10.29 -13.74 13.54
CA ILE A 21 11.74 -13.48 13.71
C ILE A 21 12.07 -11.99 13.91
N GLY A 22 11.08 -11.12 13.74
CA GLY A 22 11.24 -9.67 13.80
C GLY A 22 11.74 -9.05 12.49
N ARG A 23 11.38 -7.78 12.25
CA ARG A 23 11.65 -7.07 10.98
C ARG A 23 13.12 -7.03 10.60
N ASN A 24 14.03 -6.80 11.55
CA ASN A 24 15.47 -6.68 11.26
C ASN A 24 16.07 -8.01 10.79
N ALA A 25 15.64 -9.13 11.37
CA ALA A 25 16.07 -10.45 10.92
C ALA A 25 15.49 -10.78 9.54
N ALA A 26 14.23 -10.44 9.28
CA ALA A 26 13.61 -10.61 7.96
C ALA A 26 14.29 -9.78 6.86
N VAL A 27 14.70 -8.53 7.16
CA VAL A 27 15.49 -7.69 6.25
C VAL A 27 16.81 -8.36 5.88
N ARG A 28 17.51 -8.96 6.85
CA ARG A 28 18.78 -9.67 6.59
C ARG A 28 18.57 -10.97 5.81
N LYS A 29 17.54 -11.76 6.18
CA LYS A 29 17.23 -13.06 5.56
C LYS A 29 16.79 -12.91 4.10
N TYR A 30 15.93 -11.94 3.82
CA TYR A 30 15.31 -11.77 2.50
C TYR A 30 15.91 -10.63 1.66
N GLY A 31 16.81 -9.84 2.25
CA GLY A 31 17.45 -8.71 1.57
C GLY A 31 16.51 -7.55 1.21
N PHE A 32 15.29 -7.49 1.75
CA PHE A 32 14.34 -6.39 1.52
C PHE A 32 14.61 -5.20 2.42
N ASN A 33 14.31 -3.99 1.95
CA ASN A 33 14.39 -2.80 2.78
C ASN A 33 13.26 -2.85 3.82
N LYS A 34 13.52 -2.32 5.02
CA LYS A 34 12.51 -2.21 6.09
C LYS A 34 11.23 -1.53 5.61
N SER A 35 11.36 -0.48 4.79
CA SER A 35 10.23 0.23 4.19
C SER A 35 9.35 -0.64 3.29
N THR A 36 9.93 -1.63 2.61
CA THR A 36 9.20 -2.57 1.75
C THR A 36 8.33 -3.50 2.59
N ILE A 37 8.90 -4.09 3.65
CA ILE A 37 8.17 -4.96 4.57
C ILE A 37 7.05 -4.17 5.27
N THR A 38 7.33 -2.96 5.76
CA THR A 38 6.31 -2.09 6.37
C THR A 38 5.19 -1.73 5.37
N LYS A 39 5.52 -1.47 4.11
CA LYS A 39 4.51 -1.20 3.06
C LYS A 39 3.60 -2.40 2.86
N TRP A 40 4.15 -3.62 2.78
CA TRP A 40 3.34 -4.84 2.64
C TRP A 40 2.49 -5.09 3.89
N GLN A 41 3.02 -4.88 5.10
CA GLN A 41 2.24 -4.98 6.35
C GLN A 41 1.03 -4.04 6.31
N ARG A 42 1.22 -2.78 5.92
CA ARG A 42 0.14 -1.80 5.80
C ARG A 42 -0.89 -2.19 4.74
N LEU A 43 -0.43 -2.61 3.55
CA LEU A 43 -1.34 -3.01 2.47
C LEU A 43 -2.15 -4.25 2.84
N TYR A 44 -1.53 -5.20 3.55
CA TYR A 44 -2.22 -6.38 4.06
C TYR A 44 -3.26 -6.02 5.13
N HIS A 45 -2.94 -5.11 6.05
CA HIS A 45 -3.90 -4.63 7.04
C HIS A 45 -5.10 -3.89 6.40
N LEU A 46 -4.88 -3.16 5.30
CA LEU A 46 -5.90 -2.33 4.69
C LEU A 46 -6.77 -3.07 3.66
N TYR A 47 -6.19 -4.04 2.95
CA TYR A 47 -6.83 -4.71 1.81
C TYR A 47 -6.73 -6.25 1.88
N GLY A 48 -6.26 -6.81 2.99
CA GLY A 48 -6.03 -8.26 3.11
C GLY A 48 -5.03 -8.79 2.08
N TYR A 49 -5.26 -10.03 1.63
CA TYR A 49 -4.40 -10.71 0.66
C TYR A 49 -4.28 -9.94 -0.68
N GLU A 50 -5.37 -9.30 -1.13
CA GLU A 50 -5.38 -8.48 -2.36
C GLU A 50 -4.40 -7.30 -2.31
N GLY A 51 -4.06 -6.82 -1.11
CA GLY A 51 -3.05 -5.79 -0.89
C GLY A 51 -1.63 -6.24 -1.25
N LEU A 52 -1.37 -7.55 -1.30
CA LEU A 52 -0.07 -8.14 -1.59
C LEU A 52 0.08 -8.55 -3.07
N VAL A 53 -1.02 -8.63 -3.80
CA VAL A 53 -1.02 -8.94 -5.24
C VAL A 53 -0.20 -7.89 -6.00
N ILE A 54 0.69 -8.36 -6.89
CA ILE A 54 1.41 -7.47 -7.79
C ILE A 54 0.37 -6.84 -8.72
N ARG A 55 0.15 -5.54 -8.58
CA ARG A 55 -0.66 -4.80 -9.54
C ARG A 55 0.20 -4.40 -10.72
N ILE A 56 -0.24 -4.80 -11.91
CA ILE A 56 0.41 -4.47 -13.18
C ILE A 56 0.01 -3.05 -13.61
N HIS A 57 -1.11 -2.54 -13.10
CA HIS A 57 -1.63 -1.19 -13.32
C HIS A 57 -1.71 -0.38 -12.01
N ASN A 58 -1.56 0.94 -12.11
CA ASN A 58 -1.84 1.85 -10.99
C ASN A 58 -3.34 1.84 -10.68
N ARG A 59 -3.73 2.06 -9.41
CA ARG A 59 -5.14 2.35 -9.10
C ARG A 59 -5.55 3.62 -9.82
N SER A 60 -6.44 3.52 -10.80
CA SER A 60 -7.15 4.68 -11.30
C SER A 60 -8.29 4.98 -10.32
N TYR A 61 -8.32 6.19 -9.79
CA TYR A 61 -9.56 6.72 -9.22
C TYR A 61 -10.63 6.71 -10.31
N SER A 62 -11.85 6.26 -9.98
CA SER A 62 -12.97 6.32 -10.92
C SER A 62 -13.25 7.76 -11.33
N GLU A 63 -13.83 7.95 -12.51
CA GLU A 63 -14.17 9.28 -13.03
C GLU A 63 -15.11 10.01 -12.08
N GLU A 64 -16.06 9.31 -11.47
CA GLU A 64 -16.98 9.83 -10.46
C GLU A 64 -16.23 10.35 -9.23
N LEU A 65 -15.20 9.62 -8.78
CA LEU A 65 -14.44 10.00 -7.60
C LEU A 65 -13.56 11.22 -7.87
N LYS A 66 -12.93 11.28 -9.05
CA LYS A 66 -12.19 12.48 -9.50
C LYS A 66 -13.11 13.68 -9.62
N TYR A 67 -14.30 13.50 -10.19
CA TYR A 67 -15.30 14.55 -10.35
C TYR A 67 -15.79 15.08 -9.00
N GLN A 68 -16.08 14.18 -8.05
CA GLN A 68 -16.46 14.57 -6.69
C GLN A 68 -15.33 15.31 -5.97
N ALA A 69 -14.09 14.85 -6.14
CA ALA A 69 -12.91 15.52 -5.57
C ALA A 69 -12.75 16.94 -6.14
N VAL A 70 -12.94 17.14 -7.45
CA VAL A 70 -12.89 18.47 -8.07
C VAL A 70 -14.02 19.36 -7.55
N LYS A 71 -15.26 18.85 -7.46
CA LYS A 71 -16.40 19.59 -6.91
C LYS A 71 -16.16 20.04 -5.47
N ASP A 72 -15.66 19.14 -4.63
CA ASP A 72 -15.39 19.43 -3.23
C ASP A 72 -14.26 20.44 -3.06
N TYR A 73 -13.24 20.39 -3.93
CA TYR A 73 -12.14 21.36 -3.93
C TYR A 73 -12.62 22.75 -4.33
N LEU A 74 -13.43 22.85 -5.40
CA LEU A 74 -14.01 24.11 -5.87
C LEU A 74 -15.05 24.69 -4.90
N GLY A 75 -15.71 23.83 -4.12
CA GLY A 75 -16.65 24.24 -3.06
C GLY A 75 -16.01 24.93 -1.86
N GLY A 76 -14.67 25.00 -1.78
CA GLY A 76 -13.93 25.84 -0.84
C GLY A 76 -14.00 25.45 0.64
N GLY A 77 -14.66 24.34 0.99
CA GLY A 77 -14.96 23.97 2.39
C GLY A 77 -13.90 23.11 3.10
N LEU A 78 -12.88 22.62 2.39
CA LEU A 78 -11.85 21.74 2.96
C LEU A 78 -10.47 22.36 2.80
N SER A 79 -9.70 22.40 3.88
CA SER A 79 -8.26 22.65 3.78
C SER A 79 -7.56 21.54 3.00
N GLN A 80 -6.39 21.84 2.43
CA GLN A 80 -5.60 20.87 1.64
C GLN A 80 -5.35 19.55 2.41
N TYR A 81 -5.13 19.63 3.73
CA TYR A 81 -4.93 18.46 4.58
C TYR A 81 -6.20 17.61 4.72
N GLN A 82 -7.34 18.22 5.00
CA GLN A 82 -8.64 17.54 5.10
C GLN A 82 -9.06 16.91 3.77
N PHE A 83 -8.72 17.57 2.65
CA PHE A 83 -8.95 17.04 1.31
C PHE A 83 -8.15 15.76 1.06
N ILE A 84 -6.85 15.78 1.37
CA ILE A 84 -5.98 14.61 1.23
C ILE A 84 -6.49 13.46 2.10
N GLU A 85 -6.93 13.73 3.33
CA GLU A 85 -7.49 12.71 4.22
C GLU A 85 -8.78 12.08 3.66
N LYS A 86 -9.71 12.90 3.14
CA LYS A 86 -10.98 12.44 2.58
C LYS A 86 -10.82 11.49 1.38
N TYR A 87 -9.79 11.70 0.57
CA TYR A 87 -9.58 10.98 -0.70
C TYR A 87 -8.40 10.00 -0.69
N LYS A 88 -7.66 9.85 0.43
CA LYS A 88 -6.41 9.06 0.51
C LYS A 88 -6.55 7.55 0.24
N ASN A 89 -7.74 6.98 0.47
CA ASN A 89 -7.95 5.53 0.56
C ASN A 89 -9.14 5.01 -0.26
N ARG A 90 -9.81 5.84 -1.07
CA ARG A 90 -10.96 5.43 -1.89
C ARG A 90 -10.55 5.14 -3.33
#